data_AF-A0A807ZNA4-F1
#
_entry.id   AF-A0A807ZNA4-F1
#
_cell.length_a   1.000
_cell.length_b   1.000
_cell.length_c   1.000
_cell.angle_alpha   90.00
_cell.angle_beta   90.00
_cell.angle_gamma   90.00
#
_symmetry.space_group_name_H-M   'P 1'
#
loop_
_entity.id
_entity.type
_entity.pdbx_description
1 polymer ?
#
loop_
_entity_poly.entity_id
_entity_poly.type
_entity_poly.pdbx_seq_one_letter_code
_entity_poly.pdbx_strand_id
1 'polypeptide(L)'
;MPAIKAAMNRIAGASESEGRDILLDKINMVARQSGFGPLPEGAVTSIPPKTAEEMIAERACNVREERDARIREVRWLIERHRDEQDERRATSLSMGQYQALLTYIQALRDVPAQSGFPWDGGGDGTPWPVKPL
;
A
#
# COMPACT_ATOMS: atom_id res chain seq x y z
N MET A 1 -7.76 -24.11 39.56
CA MET A 1 -8.16 -23.30 38.38
C MET A 1 -8.62 -21.91 38.84
N PRO A 2 -7.71 -21.02 39.26
CA PRO A 2 -7.79 -19.64 38.75
C PRO A 2 -6.46 -18.87 38.63
N ALA A 3 -5.32 -19.44 39.05
CA ALA A 3 -4.10 -18.65 39.32
C ALA A 3 -3.26 -18.27 38.08
N ILE A 4 -3.47 -18.92 36.92
CA ILE A 4 -2.60 -18.71 35.74
C ILE A 4 -3.12 -17.57 34.84
N LYS A 5 -4.42 -17.24 34.89
CA LYS A 5 -5.01 -16.18 34.04
C LYS A 5 -4.68 -14.75 34.51
N ALA A 6 -4.19 -14.59 35.74
CA ALA A 6 -3.83 -13.28 36.31
C ALA A 6 -2.38 -12.84 36.01
N ALA A 7 -1.48 -13.77 35.65
CA ALA A 7 -0.07 -13.46 35.39
C ALA A 7 0.20 -13.00 33.94
N MET A 8 -0.61 -13.45 32.98
CA MET A 8 -0.40 -13.10 31.56
C MET A 8 -0.99 -11.74 31.16
N ASN A 9 -1.88 -11.15 31.96
CA ASN A 9 -2.47 -9.83 31.66
C ASN A 9 -1.67 -8.64 32.26
N ARG A 10 -0.52 -8.89 32.90
CA ARG A 10 0.39 -7.83 33.42
C ARG A 10 1.55 -7.51 32.49
N ILE A 11 1.90 -8.40 31.57
CA ILE A 11 3.03 -8.20 30.65
C ILE A 11 2.58 -7.49 29.35
N ALA A 12 1.30 -7.56 28.99
CA ALA A 12 0.78 -6.95 27.76
C ALA A 12 0.48 -5.44 27.87
N GLY A 13 0.39 -4.87 29.07
CA GLY A 13 0.00 -3.46 29.27
C GLY A 13 1.13 -2.45 29.40
N ALA A 14 2.35 -2.88 29.76
CA ALA A 14 3.44 -1.98 30.11
C ALA A 14 4.28 -1.54 28.88
N SER A 15 4.40 -2.39 27.85
CA SER A 15 5.27 -2.09 26.70
C SER A 15 4.65 -1.11 25.69
N GLU A 16 3.32 -0.97 25.66
CA GLU A 16 2.65 -0.13 24.67
C GLU A 16 2.39 1.30 25.20
N SER A 17 2.17 1.46 26.50
CA SER A 17 2.04 2.78 27.13
C SER A 17 3.37 3.51 27.22
N GLU A 18 4.45 2.79 27.52
CA GLU A 18 5.79 3.38 27.70
C GLU A 18 6.41 3.82 26.36
N GLY A 19 6.20 3.04 25.29
CA GLY A 19 6.58 3.43 23.93
C GLY A 19 5.73 4.58 23.38
N ARG A 20 4.42 4.61 23.68
CA ARG A 20 3.54 5.73 23.35
C ARG A 20 3.88 6.99 24.14
N ASP A 21 4.22 6.88 25.43
CA ASP A 21 4.65 8.00 26.26
C ASP A 21 5.98 8.57 25.79
N ILE A 22 6.95 7.74 25.39
CA ILE A 22 8.20 8.21 24.78
C ILE A 22 7.95 8.87 23.42
N LEU A 23 7.04 8.33 22.61
CA LEU A 23 6.68 8.92 21.32
C LEU A 23 5.95 10.25 21.50
N LEU A 24 5.01 10.33 22.44
CA LEU A 24 4.28 11.55 22.80
C LEU A 24 5.20 12.58 23.44
N ASP A 25 6.15 12.17 24.27
CA ASP A 25 7.15 13.06 24.86
C ASP A 25 8.14 13.57 23.81
N LYS A 26 8.55 12.74 22.83
CA LYS A 26 9.34 13.19 21.67
C LYS A 26 8.56 14.13 20.76
N ILE A 27 7.29 13.86 20.49
CA ILE A 27 6.41 14.75 19.72
C ILE A 27 6.22 16.08 20.47
N ASN A 28 5.99 16.02 21.78
CA ASN A 28 5.90 17.22 22.64
C ASN A 28 7.23 17.96 22.74
N MET A 29 8.37 17.26 22.72
CA MET A 29 9.71 17.86 22.72
C MET A 29 9.99 18.59 21.40
N VAL A 30 9.60 18.01 20.26
CA VAL A 30 9.65 18.67 18.94
C VAL A 30 8.68 19.86 18.88
N ALA A 31 7.48 19.73 19.43
CA ALA A 31 6.51 20.84 19.52
C ALA A 31 6.99 21.98 20.44
N ARG A 32 7.68 21.66 21.55
CA ARG A 32 8.34 22.64 22.45
C ARG A 32 9.58 23.29 21.84
N GLN A 33 10.26 22.59 20.91
CA GLN A 33 11.35 23.10 20.09
C GLN A 33 10.85 23.82 18.83
N SER A 34 9.65 24.41 18.87
CA SER A 34 9.20 25.34 17.84
C SER A 34 9.96 26.66 17.99
N GLY A 35 11.27 26.66 17.69
CA GLY A 35 12.11 27.84 17.56
C GLY A 35 11.83 28.66 16.31
N PHE A 36 10.67 28.45 15.69
CA PHE A 36 10.16 29.29 14.63
C PHE A 36 9.48 30.47 15.29
N GLY A 37 10.10 31.66 15.18
CA GLY A 37 9.51 32.91 15.64
C GLY A 37 8.18 33.22 14.93
N PRO A 38 7.52 34.34 15.27
CA PRO A 38 6.32 34.75 14.55
C PRO A 38 6.61 34.76 13.04
N LEU A 39 5.66 34.25 12.25
CA LEU A 39 5.79 34.26 10.80
C LEU A 39 6.10 35.69 10.35
N PRO A 40 7.06 35.88 9.44
CA PRO A 40 7.38 37.21 8.94
C PRO A 40 6.13 37.84 8.33
N GLU A 41 5.99 39.16 8.50
CA GLU A 41 4.87 39.90 7.93
C GLU A 41 4.88 39.71 6.39
N GLY A 42 3.76 39.21 5.85
CA GLY A 42 3.66 38.80 4.44
C GLY A 42 3.95 37.33 4.14
N ALA A 43 4.17 36.48 5.16
CA ALA A 43 4.28 35.04 4.97
C ALA A 43 3.02 34.45 4.32
N VAL A 44 3.21 33.70 3.24
CA VAL A 44 2.14 32.95 2.58
C VAL A 44 1.86 31.70 3.41
N THR A 45 0.68 31.64 4.02
CA THR A 45 0.23 30.48 4.83
C THR A 45 -0.54 29.44 4.01
N SER A 46 -0.87 29.75 2.75
CA SER A 46 -1.50 28.80 1.84
C SER A 46 -0.47 27.87 1.24
N ILE A 47 -0.79 26.58 1.21
CA ILE A 47 -0.02 25.58 0.45
C ILE A 47 -0.05 26.02 -1.03
N PRO A 48 1.11 26.13 -1.71
CA PRO A 48 1.13 26.50 -3.11
C PRO A 48 0.34 25.45 -3.92
N PRO A 49 -0.36 25.86 -4.98
CA PRO A 49 -1.01 24.90 -5.86
C PRO A 49 0.04 23.96 -6.44
N LYS A 50 -0.27 22.66 -6.52
CA LYS A 50 0.60 21.69 -7.19
C LYS A 50 0.89 22.15 -8.61
N THR A 51 2.15 22.07 -8.99
CA THR A 51 2.59 22.27 -10.36
C THR A 51 2.07 21.15 -11.26
N ALA A 52 2.05 21.40 -12.57
CA ALA A 52 1.65 20.38 -13.54
C ALA A 52 2.55 19.13 -13.47
N GLU A 53 3.85 19.30 -13.22
CA GLU A 53 4.80 18.19 -13.07
C GLU A 53 4.50 17.35 -11.83
N GLU A 54 4.21 17.99 -10.69
CA GLU A 54 3.80 17.27 -9.47
C GLU A 54 2.49 16.52 -9.65
N MET A 55 1.52 17.10 -10.36
CA MET A 55 0.26 16.42 -10.68
C MET A 55 0.48 15.19 -11.58
N ILE A 56 1.39 15.27 -12.56
CA ILE A 56 1.75 14.13 -13.41
C ILE A 56 2.44 13.05 -12.58
N ALA A 57 3.39 13.42 -11.72
CA ALA A 57 4.10 12.49 -10.86
C ALA A 57 3.15 11.77 -9.88
N GLU A 58 2.19 12.48 -9.31
CA GLU A 58 1.16 11.92 -8.44
C GLU A 58 0.30 10.90 -9.18
N ARG A 59 -0.22 11.26 -10.37
CA ARG A 59 -0.97 10.31 -11.22
C ARG A 59 -0.14 9.06 -11.54
N ALA A 60 1.14 9.24 -11.86
CA ALA A 60 2.05 8.14 -12.13
C ALA A 60 2.26 7.22 -10.91
N CYS A 61 2.32 7.79 -9.69
CA CYS A 61 2.35 7.04 -8.44
C CYS A 61 1.06 6.22 -8.27
N ASN A 62 -0.09 6.87 -8.41
CA ASN A 62 -1.39 6.24 -8.25
C ASN A 62 -1.59 5.05 -9.21
N VAL A 63 -1.22 5.19 -10.49
CA VAL A 63 -1.28 4.06 -11.45
C VAL A 63 -0.43 2.87 -10.95
N ARG A 64 0.77 3.11 -10.43
CA ARG A 64 1.66 2.03 -9.95
C ARG A 64 1.11 1.37 -8.70
N GLU A 65 0.54 2.14 -7.78
CA GLU A 65 -0.12 1.63 -6.58
C GLU A 65 -1.33 0.76 -6.93
N GLU A 66 -2.17 1.23 -7.85
CA GLU A 66 -3.37 0.51 -8.30
C GLU A 66 -3.00 -0.79 -9.05
N ARG A 67 -1.95 -0.73 -9.89
CA ARG A 67 -1.36 -1.93 -10.50
C ARG A 67 -0.93 -2.95 -9.44
N ASP A 68 -0.22 -2.49 -8.41
CA ASP A 68 0.30 -3.36 -7.35
C ASP A 68 -0.83 -3.95 -6.50
N ALA A 69 -1.90 -3.18 -6.25
CA ALA A 69 -3.12 -3.66 -5.61
C ALA A 69 -3.76 -4.79 -6.43
N ARG A 70 -4.00 -4.58 -7.73
CA ARG A 70 -4.56 -5.61 -8.64
C ARG A 70 -3.69 -6.86 -8.74
N ILE A 71 -2.37 -6.74 -8.74
CA ILE A 71 -1.46 -7.90 -8.69
C ILE A 71 -1.60 -8.64 -7.36
N ARG A 72 -1.69 -7.92 -6.24
CA ARG A 72 -1.80 -8.52 -4.89
C ARG A 72 -3.09 -9.33 -4.74
N GLU A 73 -4.20 -8.86 -5.31
CA GLU A 73 -5.49 -9.55 -5.26
C GLU A 73 -5.45 -10.97 -5.84
N VAL A 74 -4.67 -11.19 -6.90
CA VAL A 74 -4.62 -12.48 -7.60
C VAL A 74 -3.38 -13.31 -7.27
N ARG A 75 -2.40 -12.74 -6.58
CA ARG A 75 -1.11 -13.39 -6.30
C ARG A 75 -1.24 -14.69 -5.52
N TRP A 76 -2.09 -14.72 -4.50
CA TRP A 76 -2.31 -15.91 -3.68
C TRP A 76 -2.87 -17.11 -4.47
N LEU A 77 -3.61 -16.85 -5.56
CA LEU A 77 -4.15 -17.90 -6.43
C LEU A 77 -3.03 -18.65 -7.17
N ILE A 78 -2.01 -17.90 -7.63
CA ILE A 78 -0.84 -18.45 -8.31
C ILE A 78 0.05 -19.20 -7.32
N GLU A 79 0.26 -18.63 -6.13
CA GLU A 79 1.06 -19.25 -5.07
C GLU A 79 0.42 -20.59 -4.67
N ARG A 80 -0.88 -20.60 -4.34
CA ARG A 80 -1.62 -21.83 -4.07
C ARG A 80 -1.54 -22.85 -5.20
N HIS A 81 -1.69 -22.43 -6.45
CA HIS A 81 -1.59 -23.38 -7.58
C HIS A 81 -0.21 -24.02 -7.66
N ARG A 82 0.87 -23.27 -7.37
CA ARG A 82 2.23 -23.82 -7.33
C ARG A 82 2.42 -24.78 -6.16
N ASP A 83 1.95 -24.40 -4.98
CA ASP A 83 2.00 -25.27 -3.80
C ASP A 83 1.26 -26.59 -4.04
N GLU A 84 0.07 -26.54 -4.66
CA GLU A 84 -0.70 -27.74 -5.03
C GLU A 84 0.05 -28.64 -6.02
N GLN A 85 0.77 -28.06 -6.99
CA GLN A 85 1.61 -28.81 -7.93
C GLN A 85 2.82 -29.45 -7.26
N ASP A 86 3.52 -28.69 -6.40
CA ASP A 86 4.70 -29.17 -5.67
C ASP A 86 4.34 -30.32 -4.72
N GLU A 87 3.15 -30.24 -4.10
CA GLU A 87 2.57 -31.30 -3.28
C GLU A 87 1.96 -32.46 -4.09
N ARG A 88 1.92 -32.37 -5.43
CA ARG A 88 1.29 -33.33 -6.35
C ARG A 88 -0.19 -33.58 -6.04
N ARG A 89 -0.91 -32.56 -5.60
CA ARG A 89 -2.37 -32.60 -5.38
C ARG A 89 -3.14 -32.17 -6.62
N ALA A 90 -4.43 -32.50 -6.66
CA ALA A 90 -5.33 -31.91 -7.63
C ALA A 90 -5.37 -30.39 -7.41
N THR A 91 -5.21 -29.62 -8.48
CA THR A 91 -5.19 -28.16 -8.43
C THR A 91 -6.59 -27.58 -8.38
N SER A 92 -6.75 -26.50 -7.60
CA SER A 92 -8.02 -25.76 -7.49
C SER A 92 -8.34 -24.94 -8.74
N LEU A 93 -7.33 -24.62 -9.54
CA LEU A 93 -7.47 -23.92 -10.82
C LEU A 93 -7.13 -24.86 -11.96
N SER A 94 -7.92 -24.80 -13.04
CA SER A 94 -7.52 -25.42 -14.31
C SER A 94 -6.25 -24.76 -14.86
N MET A 95 -5.52 -25.49 -15.71
CA MET A 95 -4.33 -24.95 -16.39
C MET A 95 -4.65 -23.67 -17.18
N GLY A 96 -5.81 -23.60 -17.84
CA GLY A 96 -6.25 -22.42 -18.58
C GLY A 96 -6.47 -21.20 -17.68
N GLN A 97 -7.10 -21.38 -16.51
CA GLN A 97 -7.29 -20.30 -15.53
C GLN A 97 -5.95 -19.83 -14.94
N TYR A 98 -5.03 -20.76 -14.64
CA TYR A 98 -3.70 -20.42 -14.17
C TYR A 98 -2.91 -19.61 -15.22
N GLN A 99 -2.91 -20.04 -16.48
CA GLN A 99 -2.28 -19.30 -17.58
C GLN A 99 -2.91 -17.91 -17.78
N ALA A 100 -4.24 -17.81 -17.75
CA ALA A 100 -4.94 -16.53 -17.90
C ALA A 100 -4.55 -15.54 -16.79
N LEU A 101 -4.40 -16.00 -15.54
CA LEU A 101 -3.91 -15.17 -14.44
C LEU A 101 -2.47 -14.68 -14.64
N LEU A 102 -1.58 -15.53 -15.17
CA LEU A 102 -0.21 -15.13 -15.49
C LEU A 102 -0.18 -14.06 -16.59
N THR A 103 -0.98 -14.23 -17.65
CA THR A 103 -1.13 -13.23 -18.72
C THR A 103 -1.71 -11.92 -18.19
N TYR A 104 -2.72 -11.99 -17.32
CA TYR A 104 -3.31 -10.82 -16.66
C TYR A 104 -2.28 -10.03 -15.84
N ILE A 105 -1.47 -10.71 -15.02
CA ILE A 105 -0.39 -10.05 -14.25
C ILE A 105 0.65 -9.42 -15.17
N GLN A 106 1.00 -10.09 -16.27
CA GLN A 106 1.94 -9.50 -17.21
C GLN A 106 1.36 -8.23 -17.86
N ALA A 107 0.11 -8.29 -18.31
CA ALA A 107 -0.58 -7.13 -18.87
C ALA A 107 -0.64 -5.95 -17.87
N LEU A 108 -0.86 -6.22 -16.56
CA LEU A 108 -0.78 -5.21 -15.51
C LEU A 108 0.61 -4.58 -15.40
N ARG A 109 1.68 -5.38 -15.48
CA ARG A 109 3.07 -4.89 -15.43
C ARG A 109 3.42 -4.00 -16.61
N ASP A 110 2.80 -4.24 -17.75
CA ASP A 110 3.05 -3.49 -18.98
C ASP A 110 2.32 -2.14 -18.99
N VAL A 111 1.28 -1.94 -18.17
CA VAL A 111 0.48 -0.68 -18.13
C VAL A 111 1.35 0.57 -18.04
N PRO A 112 2.32 0.72 -17.12
CA PRO A 112 3.11 1.96 -17.02
C PRO A 112 4.02 2.23 -18.22
N ALA A 113 4.23 1.26 -19.11
CA ALA A 113 5.04 1.40 -20.32
C ALA A 113 4.21 1.78 -21.56
N GLN A 114 2.88 1.80 -21.46
CA GLN A 114 2.01 2.13 -22.59
C GLN A 114 1.93 3.63 -22.85
N SER A 115 1.62 3.99 -24.10
CA SER A 115 1.41 5.37 -24.50
C SER A 115 0.21 6.00 -23.79
N GLY A 116 0.37 7.24 -23.33
CA GLY A 116 -0.68 7.97 -22.61
C GLY A 116 -0.57 7.90 -21.09
N PHE A 117 0.38 7.11 -20.56
CA PHE A 117 0.72 7.14 -19.14
C PHE A 117 1.02 8.58 -18.67
N PRO A 118 0.47 9.03 -17.52
CA PRO A 118 -0.29 8.27 -16.50
C PRO A 118 -1.82 8.39 -16.60
N TRP A 119 -2.39 8.79 -17.76
CA TRP A 119 -3.83 9.01 -17.98
C TRP A 119 -4.50 9.83 -16.86
N ASP A 120 -5.53 9.24 -16.23
CA ASP A 120 -6.32 9.79 -15.13
C ASP A 120 -5.77 9.42 -13.75
N GLY A 121 -4.61 8.73 -13.68
CA GLY A 121 -4.00 8.33 -12.42
C GLY A 121 -4.51 6.99 -11.89
N GLY A 122 -4.97 6.08 -12.75
CA GLY A 122 -5.31 4.72 -12.37
C GLY A 122 -6.80 4.44 -12.20
N GLY A 123 -7.66 5.39 -12.56
CA GLY A 123 -9.12 5.24 -12.58
C GLY A 123 -9.62 4.54 -13.84
N ASP A 124 -10.85 4.88 -14.24
CA ASP A 124 -11.56 4.29 -15.39
C ASP A 124 -10.93 4.67 -16.74
N GLY A 125 -10.18 5.78 -16.80
CA GLY A 125 -9.46 6.22 -18.00
C GLY A 125 -8.15 5.48 -18.24
N THR A 126 -7.68 4.70 -17.27
CA THR A 126 -6.47 3.88 -17.41
C THR A 126 -6.82 2.53 -18.06
N PRO A 127 -6.09 2.07 -19.09
CA PRO A 127 -6.43 0.87 -19.86
C PRO A 127 -6.07 -0.42 -19.08
N TRP A 128 -6.79 -0.70 -18.01
CA TRP A 128 -6.61 -1.90 -17.20
C TRP A 128 -7.03 -3.16 -17.96
N PRO A 129 -6.23 -4.25 -17.94
CA PRO A 129 -6.66 -5.52 -18.49
C PRO A 129 -7.86 -6.06 -17.70
N VAL A 130 -8.72 -6.84 -18.36
CA VAL A 130 -9.88 -7.48 -17.72
C VAL A 130 -9.41 -8.66 -16.87
N LYS A 131 -9.87 -8.73 -15.62
CA LYS A 131 -9.57 -9.86 -14.73
C LYS A 131 -10.22 -11.14 -15.30
N PRO A 132 -9.46 -12.24 -15.45
CA PRO A 132 -9.97 -13.46 -16.10
C PRO A 132 -10.86 -14.34 -15.20
N LEU A 133 -11.09 -13.95 -13.95
CA LEU A 133 -11.87 -14.65 -12.92
C LEU A 133 -12.74 -13.66 -12.14
#